data_AF-A0AAU6GLF7-F1
#
_entry.id   AF-A0AAU6GLF7-F1
#
_cell.length_a   1.000
_cell.length_b   1.000
_cell.length_c   1.000
_cell.angle_alpha   90.00
_cell.angle_beta   90.00
_cell.angle_gamma   90.00
#
_symmetry.space_group_name_H-M   'P 1'
#
loop_
_entity.id
_entity.type
_entity.pdbx_description
1 polymer ?
#
loop_
_entity_poly.entity_id
_entity_poly.type
_entity_poly.pdbx_seq_one_letter_code
_entity_poly.pdbx_strand_id
1 'polypeptide(L)'
;MTINDGNGGIDSWGLLLETDWSSVEHCCPNTAPATPVILAELLDDDEDVQRTAVHNLGQAVTHQNTIYGATAPAARFVIAILGHSRTRGIA
;
A
#
# COMPACT_ATOMS: atom_id res chain seq x y z
N MET A 1 -12.64 18.63 -1.40
CA MET A 1 -12.18 18.01 -0.15
C MET A 1 -10.69 17.79 -0.31
N THR A 2 -9.87 18.67 0.25
CA THR A 2 -8.40 18.59 0.20
C THR A 2 -7.93 18.03 1.53
N ILE A 3 -7.49 16.77 1.53
CA ILE A 3 -6.72 16.24 2.65
C ILE A 3 -5.31 16.81 2.47
N ASN A 4 -5.06 17.94 3.12
CA ASN A 4 -3.73 18.49 3.24
C ASN A 4 -3.01 17.69 4.32
N ASP A 5 -2.29 16.64 3.91
CA ASP A 5 -1.29 15.99 4.75
C ASP A 5 -0.14 16.99 4.95
N GLY A 6 -0.31 17.85 5.96
CA GLY A 6 0.64 18.91 6.28
C GLY A 6 1.99 18.33 6.68
N ASN A 7 2.94 18.26 5.72
CA ASN A 7 4.39 18.40 5.89
C ASN A 7 5.15 17.82 4.68
N GLY A 8 5.18 18.51 3.53
CA GLY A 8 6.14 18.27 2.43
C GLY A 8 6.40 16.82 2.00
N GLY A 9 5.47 15.90 2.27
CA GLY A 9 5.64 14.45 2.15
C GLY A 9 5.18 13.97 0.80
N ILE A 10 5.59 12.76 0.44
CA ILE A 10 5.10 12.11 -0.78
C ILE A 10 3.60 11.85 -0.63
N ASP A 11 2.81 12.31 -1.61
CA ASP A 11 1.36 12.06 -1.67
C ASP A 11 1.10 10.55 -1.88
N SER A 12 0.81 9.84 -0.79
CA SER A 12 0.57 8.40 -0.80
C SER A 12 -0.69 8.06 -1.61
N TRP A 13 -1.74 8.86 -1.51
CA TRP A 13 -2.97 8.64 -2.28
C TRP A 13 -2.76 8.89 -3.77
N GLY A 14 -1.95 9.88 -4.13
CA GLY A 14 -1.46 10.11 -5.49
C GLY A 14 -0.77 8.87 -6.06
N LEU A 15 0.16 8.26 -5.30
CA LEU A 15 0.84 7.03 -5.73
C LEU A 15 -0.11 5.85 -5.98
N LEU A 16 -1.15 5.72 -5.15
CA LEU A 16 -2.18 4.68 -5.31
C LEU A 16 -2.96 4.85 -6.61
N LEU A 17 -3.31 6.09 -6.96
CA LEU A 17 -4.11 6.41 -8.14
C LEU A 17 -3.30 6.49 -9.44
N GLU A 18 -2.03 6.86 -9.36
CA GLU A 18 -1.12 6.92 -10.52
C GLU A 18 -0.71 5.52 -11.03
N THR A 19 -0.78 4.52 -10.14
CA THR A 19 -0.42 3.15 -10.50
C THR A 19 -1.59 2.49 -11.23
N ASP A 20 -1.38 2.07 -12.48
CA ASP A 20 -2.31 1.19 -13.18
C ASP A 20 -2.16 -0.25 -12.66
N TRP A 21 -2.89 -0.55 -11.57
CA TRP A 21 -2.86 -1.86 -10.93
C TRP A 21 -3.36 -2.98 -11.83
N SER A 22 -4.07 -2.69 -12.92
CA SER A 22 -4.57 -3.71 -13.85
C SER A 22 -3.51 -4.20 -14.83
N SER A 23 -2.47 -3.39 -15.10
CA SER A 23 -1.41 -3.73 -16.06
C SER A 23 -0.15 -4.31 -15.41
N VAL A 24 0.03 -4.18 -14.10
CA VAL A 24 1.14 -4.83 -13.39
C VAL A 24 0.86 -6.31 -13.15
N GLU A 25 1.91 -7.14 -13.17
CA GLU A 25 1.79 -8.57 -12.89
C GLU A 25 1.45 -8.82 -11.41
N HIS A 26 0.59 -9.81 -11.15
CA HIS A 26 0.14 -10.25 -9.81
C HIS A 26 0.23 -11.77 -9.67
N CYS A 27 0.17 -12.26 -8.44
CA CYS A 27 0.20 -13.70 -8.12
C CYS A 27 -0.98 -14.50 -8.69
N CYS A 28 -2.13 -13.86 -8.91
CA CYS A 28 -3.37 -14.48 -9.37
C CYS A 28 -3.84 -13.82 -10.68
N PRO A 29 -3.39 -14.30 -11.86
CA PRO A 29 -3.90 -13.80 -13.13
C PRO A 29 -5.42 -14.03 -13.21
N ASN A 30 -6.16 -13.03 -13.68
CA ASN A 30 -7.63 -13.00 -13.79
C ASN A 30 -8.42 -12.74 -12.50
N THR A 31 -7.76 -12.34 -11.41
CA THR A 31 -8.44 -11.77 -10.23
C THR A 31 -8.22 -10.27 -10.20
N ALA A 32 -9.24 -9.50 -9.83
CA ALA A 32 -9.07 -8.06 -9.64
C ALA A 32 -7.97 -7.80 -8.59
N PRO A 33 -7.08 -6.83 -8.81
CA PRO A 33 -5.96 -6.60 -7.92
C PRO A 33 -6.46 -6.13 -6.55
N ALA A 34 -6.23 -6.94 -5.52
CA ALA A 34 -6.53 -6.57 -4.13
C ALA A 34 -5.48 -5.61 -3.53
N THR A 35 -4.27 -5.59 -4.10
CA THR A 35 -3.13 -4.78 -3.66
C THR A 35 -3.48 -3.30 -3.36
N PRO A 36 -4.16 -2.54 -4.23
CA PRO A 36 -4.51 -1.14 -3.93
C PRO A 36 -5.42 -0.99 -2.69
N VAL A 37 -6.34 -1.94 -2.46
CA VAL A 37 -7.23 -1.92 -1.29
C VAL A 37 -6.43 -2.20 -0.03
N ILE A 38 -5.58 -3.24 -0.06
CA ILE A 38 -4.70 -3.60 1.06
C ILE A 38 -3.77 -2.42 1.43
N LEU A 39 -3.23 -1.71 0.44
CA LEU A 39 -2.38 -0.55 0.68
C LEU A 39 -3.14 0.63 1.31
N ALA A 40 -4.41 0.85 0.92
CA ALA A 40 -5.26 1.85 1.56
C ALA A 40 -5.54 1.53 3.04
N GLU A 41 -5.76 0.25 3.36
CA GLU A 41 -6.01 -0.24 4.72
C GLU A 41 -4.81 -0.08 5.68
N LEU A 42 -3.58 0.08 5.16
CA LEU A 42 -2.42 0.44 5.99
C LEU A 42 -2.55 1.81 6.63
N LEU A 43 -3.40 2.66 6.06
CA LEU A 43 -3.78 3.95 6.57
C LEU A 43 -5.21 3.89 7.10
N ASP A 44 -5.68 2.81 7.72
CA ASP A 44 -6.97 2.84 8.42
C ASP A 44 -6.83 3.50 9.81
N ASP A 45 -7.94 3.91 10.43
CA ASP A 45 -7.95 4.37 11.83
C ASP A 45 -7.97 3.20 12.83
N ASP A 46 -8.41 2.02 12.39
CA ASP A 46 -8.47 0.80 13.19
C ASP A 46 -7.15 0.00 13.12
N GLU A 47 -6.51 -0.23 14.27
CA GLU A 47 -5.26 -0.99 14.38
C GLU A 47 -5.40 -2.45 13.94
N ASP A 48 -6.58 -3.07 14.09
CA ASP A 48 -6.81 -4.44 13.65
C ASP A 48 -6.90 -4.53 12.12
N VAL A 49 -7.43 -3.48 11.48
CA VAL A 49 -7.43 -3.33 10.01
C VAL A 49 -6.00 -3.16 9.51
N GLN A 50 -5.21 -2.25 10.12
CA GLN A 50 -3.81 -2.06 9.76
C GLN A 50 -2.98 -3.34 9.90
N ARG A 51 -3.16 -4.08 11.00
CA ARG A 51 -2.46 -5.34 11.25
C ARG A 51 -2.79 -6.38 10.17
N THR A 52 -4.07 -6.49 9.82
CA THR A 52 -4.55 -7.39 8.78
C THR A 52 -3.98 -7.00 7.41
N ALA A 53 -3.93 -5.71 7.11
CA ALA A 53 -3.36 -5.18 5.87
C ALA A 53 -1.86 -5.48 5.74
N VAL A 54 -1.06 -5.35 6.81
CA VAL A 54 0.36 -5.74 6.80
C VAL A 54 0.54 -7.22 6.46
N HIS A 55 -0.26 -8.09 7.07
CA HIS A 55 -0.23 -9.52 6.79
C HIS A 55 -0.59 -9.81 5.31
N ASN A 56 -1.71 -9.25 4.85
CA ASN A 56 -2.21 -9.44 3.49
C ASN A 56 -1.24 -8.90 2.44
N LEU A 57 -0.60 -7.76 2.70
CA LEU A 57 0.39 -7.18 1.79
C LEU A 57 1.57 -8.12 1.60
N GLY A 58 2.09 -8.69 2.69
CA GLY A 58 3.16 -9.68 2.63
C GLY A 58 2.79 -10.86 1.74
N GLN A 59 1.58 -11.40 1.89
CA GLN A 59 1.10 -12.49 1.04
C GLN A 59 0.96 -12.06 -0.43
N ALA A 60 0.42 -10.86 -0.70
CA ALA A 60 0.18 -10.36 -2.05
C ALA A 60 1.48 -10.13 -2.85
N VAL A 61 2.53 -9.60 -2.21
CA VAL A 61 3.76 -9.19 -2.91
C VAL A 61 4.90 -10.21 -2.83
N THR A 62 4.75 -11.28 -2.04
CA THR A 62 5.75 -12.36 -1.89
C THR A 62 5.18 -13.76 -2.08
N HIS A 63 3.99 -13.89 -2.67
CA HIS A 63 3.33 -15.18 -2.85
C HIS A 63 4.28 -16.22 -3.46
N GLN A 64 4.48 -17.35 -2.78
CA GLN A 64 5.40 -18.43 -3.15
C GLN A 64 6.84 -17.95 -3.45
N ASN A 65 7.34 -16.97 -2.70
CA ASN A 65 8.68 -16.38 -2.86
C ASN A 65 8.94 -15.76 -4.25
N THR A 66 7.88 -15.44 -5.00
CA THR A 66 7.98 -14.75 -6.29
C THR A 66 7.81 -13.25 -6.11
N ILE A 67 8.66 -12.47 -6.76
CA ILE A 67 8.53 -11.01 -6.85
C ILE A 67 7.71 -10.70 -8.10
N TYR A 68 6.59 -10.02 -7.94
CA TYR A 68 5.69 -9.66 -9.03
C TYR A 68 5.89 -8.19 -9.44
N GLY A 69 5.40 -7.81 -10.62
CA GLY A 69 5.40 -6.42 -11.07
C GLY A 69 4.74 -5.47 -10.07
N ALA A 70 3.72 -5.93 -9.33
CA ALA A 70 3.06 -5.19 -8.27
C ALA A 70 3.93 -4.89 -7.04
N THR A 71 5.03 -5.61 -6.81
CA THR A 71 5.89 -5.46 -5.62
C THR A 71 6.57 -4.08 -5.60
N ALA A 72 7.06 -3.59 -6.75
CA ALA A 72 7.73 -2.29 -6.84
C ALA A 72 6.82 -1.09 -6.49
N PRO A 73 5.62 -0.92 -7.10
CA PRO A 73 4.71 0.17 -6.72
C PRO A 73 4.20 0.04 -5.28
N ALA A 74 3.96 -1.19 -4.79
CA ALA A 74 3.59 -1.41 -3.39
C ALA A 74 4.69 -0.95 -2.42
N ALA A 75 5.95 -1.30 -2.68
CA ALA A 75 7.09 -0.85 -1.86
C ALA A 75 7.23 0.69 -1.87
N ARG A 76 7.01 1.34 -3.02
CA ARG A 76 7.03 2.80 -3.14
C ARG A 76 5.95 3.46 -2.27
N PHE A 77 4.73 2.90 -2.26
CA PHE A 77 3.67 3.37 -1.38
C PHE A 77 4.03 3.20 0.10
N VAL A 78 4.53 2.02 0.49
CA VAL A 78 4.95 1.76 1.88
C VAL A 78 6.00 2.77 2.35
N ILE A 79 7.01 3.05 1.52
CA ILE A 79 8.05 4.06 1.83
C ILE A 79 7.43 5.45 2.04
N ALA A 80 6.44 5.84 1.21
CA ALA A 80 5.77 7.12 1.33
C ALA A 80 5.01 7.25 2.66
N ILE A 81 4.34 6.17 3.11
CA ILE A 81 3.57 6.21 4.34
C ILE A 81 4.43 6.10 5.60
N LEU A 82 5.69 5.66 5.55
CA LEU A 82 6.57 5.63 6.74
C LEU A 82 6.85 7.03 7.32
N GLY A 83 6.66 8.10 6.53
CA GLY A 83 6.73 9.48 7.01
C GLY A 83 5.40 10.03 7.55
N HIS A 84 4.30 9.28 7.41
CA HIS A 84 2.94 9.71 7.73
C HIS A 84 2.69 9.69 9.24
N SER A 85 1.80 10.56 9.73
CA SER A 85 1.52 10.69 11.17
C SER A 85 1.04 9.38 11.81
N ARG A 86 0.33 8.53 11.06
CA ARG A 86 -0.13 7.20 11.54
C ARG A 86 0.96 6.14 11.67
N THR A 87 2.13 6.33 11.10
CA THR A 87 3.24 5.35 11.14
C THR A 87 4.42 5.83 11.97
N ARG A 88 4.41 7.09 12.40
CA ARG A 88 5.39 7.63 13.34
C ARG A 88 5.08 7.09 14.73
N GLY A 89 5.84 6.10 15.17
CA GLY A 89 5.79 5.64 16.56
C GLY A 89 6.00 6.80 17.54
N ILE A 90 5.23 6.81 18.63
CA ILE A 90 5.53 7.62 19.80
C ILE A 90 6.96 7.29 20.25
N ALA A 91 7.88 8.24 20.04
CA ALA A 91 9.23 8.17 20.59
C ALA A 91 9.21 8.49 22.08
#